data_AF-A0A6G2DBX7-F1
#
_entry.id   AF-A0A6G2DBX7-F1
#
_cell.length_a   1.000
_cell.length_b   1.000
_cell.length_c   1.000
_cell.angle_alpha   90.00
_cell.angle_beta   90.00
_cell.angle_gamma   90.00
#
_symmetry.space_group_name_H-M   'P 1'
#
loop_
_entity.id
_entity.type
_entity.pdbx_description
1 polymer ?
#
loop_
_entity_poly.entity_id
_entity_poly.type
_entity_poly.pdbx_seq_one_letter_code
_entity_poly.pdbx_strand_id
1 'polypeptide(L)'
;SSVIVFQGLFKQMGWEEQAFSLGNHIFIVSIIYPLIVLLLLSCYSHYSKGRTNSSLTIDQPPLLSKVQRQTTLLMISSMVLVWLFPLLHLIFPNIAWIATYQKTFDIGFVSILMVCLALRLKLGKQEAILAKVPWATIIMLCGMSLLMSLAVKSGLVTLIGHLMTTTIPHFWLPLFFCVIAGVMSLFSSTLSVVAPALFPIIAIISAQNPQIDIHLLTTATVIGALSTNISPFSSAGSLIQLSLPNIEERGLAFKKQIILGVPISLSLGLLTTWILILLASLS
;
A
#
# COMPACT_ATOMS: atom_id res chain seq x y z
N SER A 1 -7.74 5.91 -1.74
CA SER A 1 -8.18 4.58 -1.25
C SER A 1 -7.34 4.10 -0.08
N SER A 2 -6.01 4.18 -0.13
CA SER A 2 -5.10 3.77 0.96
C SER A 2 -5.39 4.45 2.31
N VAL A 3 -5.71 5.75 2.33
CA VAL A 3 -6.00 6.51 3.57
C VAL A 3 -7.16 5.94 4.37
N ILE A 4 -8.28 5.65 3.70
CA ILE A 4 -9.48 5.12 4.34
C ILE A 4 -9.22 3.72 4.90
N VAL A 5 -8.41 2.91 4.21
CA VAL A 5 -8.00 1.58 4.68
C VAL A 5 -7.12 1.69 5.93
N PHE A 6 -6.11 2.57 5.93
CA PHE A 6 -5.26 2.80 7.11
C PHE A 6 -6.05 3.35 8.29
N GLN A 7 -6.96 4.31 8.07
CA GLN A 7 -7.86 4.81 9.11
C GLN A 7 -8.75 3.71 9.69
N GLY A 8 -9.25 2.80 8.85
CA GLY A 8 -9.99 1.62 9.29
C GLY A 8 -9.17 0.70 10.19
N LEU A 9 -7.91 0.42 9.81
CA LEU A 9 -6.97 -0.35 10.63
C LEU A 9 -6.69 0.35 11.97
N PHE A 10 -6.41 1.65 11.96
CA PHE A 10 -6.14 2.43 13.18
C PHE A 10 -7.31 2.44 14.16
N LYS A 11 -8.54 2.57 13.67
CA LYS A 11 -9.74 2.48 14.51
C LYS A 11 -9.89 1.11 15.17
N GLN A 12 -9.60 0.02 14.45
CA GLN A 12 -9.63 -1.33 15.01
C GLN A 12 -8.58 -1.56 16.10
N MET A 13 -7.51 -0.76 16.14
CA MET A 13 -6.43 -0.85 17.13
C MET A 13 -6.62 0.12 18.32
N GLY A 14 -7.75 0.82 18.41
CA GLY A 14 -8.05 1.75 19.51
C GLY A 14 -7.48 3.16 19.36
N TRP A 15 -6.96 3.51 18.18
CA TRP A 15 -6.44 4.85 17.88
C TRP A 15 -7.45 5.73 17.13
N GLU A 16 -8.70 5.75 17.57
CA GLU A 16 -9.76 6.43 16.82
C GLU A 16 -9.51 7.93 16.64
N GLU A 17 -9.00 8.60 17.67
CA GLU A 17 -8.68 10.04 17.64
C GLU A 17 -7.46 10.37 16.76
N GLN A 18 -6.46 9.49 16.75
CA GLN A 18 -5.19 9.68 16.02
C GLN A 18 -5.25 9.12 14.60
N ALA A 19 -6.23 8.27 14.29
CA ALA A 19 -6.38 7.57 13.00
C ALA A 19 -6.36 8.52 11.81
N PHE A 20 -7.02 9.68 11.93
CA PHE A 20 -7.04 10.68 10.86
C PHE A 20 -5.65 11.29 10.63
N SER A 21 -4.97 11.69 11.70
CA SER A 21 -3.62 12.27 11.63
C SER A 21 -2.60 11.26 11.09
N LEU A 22 -2.54 10.06 11.67
CA LEU A 22 -1.67 8.96 11.21
C LEU A 22 -1.94 8.61 9.75
N GLY A 23 -3.22 8.51 9.37
CA GLY A 23 -3.64 8.24 8.00
C GLY A 23 -3.17 9.30 7.02
N ASN A 24 -3.24 10.59 7.39
CA ASN A 24 -2.77 11.69 6.55
C ASN A 24 -1.25 11.72 6.42
N HIS A 25 -0.51 11.51 7.51
CA HIS A 25 0.96 11.40 7.46
C HIS A 25 1.41 10.28 6.51
N ILE A 26 0.83 9.09 6.67
CA ILE A 26 1.10 7.95 5.81
C ILE A 26 0.74 8.25 4.35
N PHE A 27 -0.39 8.93 4.12
CA PHE A 27 -0.80 9.31 2.77
C PHE A 27 0.21 10.23 2.09
N ILE A 28 0.60 11.31 2.77
CA ILE A 28 1.57 12.27 2.27
C ILE A 28 2.88 11.58 1.93
N VAL A 29 3.39 10.76 2.86
CA VAL A 29 4.63 10.00 2.66
C VAL A 29 4.48 9.00 1.50
N SER A 30 3.34 8.33 1.37
CA SER A 30 3.09 7.37 0.27
C SER A 30 3.06 8.01 -1.12
N ILE A 31 2.89 9.33 -1.21
CA ILE A 31 3.00 10.10 -2.47
C ILE A 31 4.43 10.63 -2.63
N ILE A 32 4.95 11.31 -1.61
CA ILE A 32 6.22 12.03 -1.69
C ILE A 32 7.40 11.06 -1.82
N TYR A 33 7.45 10.00 -1.01
CA TYR A 33 8.59 9.08 -0.98
C TYR A 33 8.81 8.38 -2.34
N PRO A 34 7.80 7.76 -2.99
CA PRO A 34 8.00 7.16 -4.31
C PRO A 34 8.41 8.17 -5.38
N LEU A 35 7.92 9.42 -5.33
CA LEU A 35 8.33 10.48 -6.25
C LEU A 35 9.81 10.84 -6.08
N ILE A 36 10.29 10.96 -4.84
CA ILE A 36 11.70 11.21 -4.54
C ILE A 36 12.57 10.06 -5.07
N VAL A 37 12.18 8.81 -4.79
CA VAL A 37 12.92 7.63 -5.28
C VAL A 37 12.95 7.59 -6.80
N LEU A 38 11.82 7.83 -7.47
CA LEU A 38 11.74 7.89 -8.92
C LEU A 38 12.60 9.01 -9.51
N LEU A 39 12.60 10.20 -8.91
CA LEU A 39 13.44 11.33 -9.33
C LEU A 39 14.93 11.00 -9.19
N LEU A 40 15.34 10.44 -8.04
CA LEU A 40 16.73 10.04 -7.80
C LEU A 40 17.18 8.97 -8.79
N LEU A 41 16.38 7.94 -9.01
CA LEU A 41 16.68 6.88 -9.98
C LEU A 41 16.69 7.42 -11.42
N SER A 42 15.77 8.31 -11.77
CA SER A 42 15.71 8.93 -13.10
C SER A 42 16.93 9.82 -13.36
N CYS A 43 17.31 10.65 -12.39
CA CYS A 43 18.50 11.49 -12.44
C CYS A 43 19.77 10.65 -12.55
N TYR A 44 19.89 9.59 -11.74
CA TYR A 44 20.99 8.63 -11.83
C TYR A 44 21.04 7.95 -13.20
N SER A 45 19.89 7.51 -13.74
CA SER A 45 19.84 6.86 -15.06
C SER A 45 20.24 7.81 -16.19
N HIS A 46 19.82 9.08 -16.11
CA HIS A 46 20.15 10.13 -17.08
C HIS A 46 21.63 10.53 -17.01
N TYR A 47 22.22 10.49 -15.80
CA TYR A 47 23.64 10.76 -15.59
C TYR A 47 24.54 9.58 -15.98
N SER A 48 24.11 8.34 -15.67
CA SER A 48 24.87 7.11 -15.91
C SER A 48 24.79 6.62 -17.37
N LYS A 49 23.69 6.90 -18.08
CA LYS A 49 23.51 6.56 -19.49
C LYS A 49 23.14 7.80 -20.26
N GLY A 50 24.08 8.34 -21.03
CA GLY A 50 23.75 9.28 -22.12
C GLY A 50 22.68 8.63 -23.00
N ARG A 51 21.50 9.26 -23.06
CA ARG A 51 20.32 8.93 -23.88
C ARG A 51 20.37 7.55 -24.54
N THR A 52 19.95 6.50 -23.83
CA THR A 52 19.49 5.29 -24.54
C THR A 52 18.15 5.61 -25.18
N ASN A 53 18.19 6.19 -26.38
CA ASN A 53 17.06 6.34 -27.27
C ASN A 53 16.69 4.95 -27.82
N SER A 54 16.17 4.06 -26.98
CA SER A 54 15.36 2.97 -27.50
C SER A 54 14.10 3.63 -28.02
N SER A 55 13.99 3.79 -29.34
CA SER A 55 12.75 4.17 -29.99
C SER A 55 11.71 3.13 -29.61
N LEU A 56 10.93 3.42 -28.56
CA LEU A 56 9.77 2.64 -28.21
C LEU A 56 8.81 2.82 -29.38
N THR A 57 8.78 1.84 -30.30
CA THR A 57 7.70 1.69 -31.26
C THR A 57 6.47 1.32 -30.45
N ILE A 58 5.84 2.33 -29.85
CA ILE A 58 4.55 2.19 -29.20
C ILE A 58 3.54 2.13 -30.33
N ASP A 59 3.21 0.92 -30.76
CA ASP A 59 2.09 0.71 -31.66
C ASP A 59 0.85 1.37 -31.05
N GLN A 60 0.19 2.21 -31.84
CA GLN A 60 -0.98 2.95 -31.36
C GLN A 60 -2.04 1.94 -30.90
N PRO A 61 -2.53 2.03 -29.66
CA PRO A 61 -3.53 1.08 -29.17
C PRO A 61 -4.78 1.17 -30.05
N PRO A 62 -5.41 0.03 -30.39
CA PRO A 62 -6.64 0.03 -31.18
C PRO A 62 -7.75 0.80 -30.46
N LEU A 63 -8.68 1.37 -31.23
CA LEU A 63 -9.85 2.07 -30.70
C LEU A 63 -10.63 1.17 -29.72
N LEU A 64 -11.13 1.77 -28.64
CA LEU A 64 -11.92 1.05 -27.63
C LEU A 64 -13.17 0.42 -28.27
N SER A 65 -13.31 -0.88 -28.12
CA SER A 65 -14.56 -1.58 -28.46
C SER A 65 -15.73 -1.08 -27.60
N LYS A 66 -16.96 -1.31 -28.07
CA LYS A 66 -18.18 -0.93 -27.34
C LYS A 66 -18.23 -1.51 -25.92
N VAL A 67 -17.80 -2.77 -25.77
CA VAL A 67 -17.73 -3.48 -24.47
C VAL A 67 -16.65 -2.87 -23.58
N GLN A 68 -15.46 -2.57 -24.11
CA GLN A 68 -14.41 -1.89 -23.36
C GLN A 68 -14.86 -0.49 -22.91
N ARG A 69 -15.52 0.30 -23.78
CA ARG A 69 -16.04 1.62 -23.42
C ARG A 69 -17.06 1.55 -22.28
N GLN A 70 -17.98 0.58 -22.32
CA GLN A 70 -18.96 0.36 -21.26
C GLN A 70 -18.29 -0.09 -19.95
N THR A 71 -17.30 -0.97 -20.02
CA THR A 71 -16.53 -1.43 -18.87
C THR A 71 -15.74 -0.28 -18.23
N THR A 72 -15.05 0.53 -19.05
CA THR A 72 -14.33 1.72 -18.59
C THR A 72 -15.28 2.73 -17.95
N LEU A 73 -16.47 2.94 -18.53
CA LEU A 73 -17.48 3.84 -17.95
C LEU A 73 -17.98 3.35 -16.59
N LEU A 74 -18.20 2.04 -16.41
CA LEU A 74 -18.54 1.48 -15.10
C LEU A 74 -17.40 1.63 -14.09
N MET A 75 -16.14 1.40 -14.49
CA MET A 75 -15.00 1.64 -13.61
C MET A 75 -14.91 3.10 -13.17
N ILE A 76 -15.01 4.05 -14.11
CA ILE A 76 -14.99 5.49 -13.79
C ILE A 76 -16.15 5.84 -12.87
N SER A 77 -17.37 5.36 -13.18
CA SER A 77 -18.55 5.57 -12.34
C SER A 77 -18.33 5.04 -10.92
N SER A 78 -17.76 3.85 -10.76
CA SER A 78 -17.44 3.28 -9.45
C SER A 78 -16.42 4.13 -8.68
N MET A 79 -15.38 4.64 -9.35
CA MET A 79 -14.36 5.48 -8.71
C MET A 79 -14.96 6.81 -8.24
N VAL A 80 -15.78 7.45 -9.07
CA VAL A 80 -16.48 8.69 -8.73
C VAL A 80 -17.41 8.47 -7.55
N LEU A 81 -18.21 7.40 -7.56
CA LEU A 81 -19.22 7.17 -6.54
C LEU A 81 -18.60 6.85 -5.17
N VAL A 82 -17.50 6.09 -5.14
CA VAL A 82 -16.73 5.82 -3.92
C VAL A 82 -16.09 7.10 -3.34
N TRP A 83 -15.66 8.03 -4.19
CA TRP A 83 -15.06 9.29 -3.73
C TRP A 83 -16.07 10.39 -3.42
N LEU A 84 -17.25 10.37 -4.04
CA LEU A 84 -18.26 11.41 -3.92
C LEU A 84 -18.66 11.66 -2.46
N PHE A 85 -19.06 10.61 -1.74
CA PHE A 85 -19.55 10.75 -0.37
C PHE A 85 -18.46 11.16 0.64
N PRO A 86 -17.24 10.58 0.62
CA PRO A 86 -16.13 11.08 1.45
C PRO A 86 -15.77 12.54 1.18
N LEU A 87 -15.74 12.97 -0.09
CA LEU A 87 -15.46 14.38 -0.43
C LEU A 87 -16.58 15.31 0.06
N LEU A 88 -17.83 14.89 -0.11
CA LEU A 88 -18.97 15.70 0.29
C LEU A 88 -19.04 15.88 1.81
N HIS A 89 -18.68 14.85 2.58
CA HIS A 89 -18.56 14.94 4.04
C HIS A 89 -17.42 15.86 4.48
N LEU A 90 -16.30 15.89 3.74
CA LEU A 90 -15.18 16.78 4.02
C LEU A 90 -15.57 18.26 3.86
N ILE A 91 -16.38 18.57 2.83
CA ILE A 91 -16.82 19.95 2.55
C ILE A 91 -17.99 20.36 3.45
N PHE A 92 -18.90 19.42 3.76
CA PHE A 92 -20.11 19.68 4.54
C PHE A 92 -20.25 18.72 5.73
N PRO A 93 -19.41 18.87 6.77
CA PRO A 93 -19.38 17.93 7.90
C PRO A 93 -20.66 17.96 8.76
N ASN A 94 -21.39 19.07 8.78
CA ASN A 94 -22.57 19.28 9.65
C ASN A 94 -23.89 18.70 9.10
N ILE A 95 -23.87 18.04 7.94
CA ILE A 95 -25.08 17.54 7.30
C ILE A 95 -25.27 16.05 7.62
N ALA A 96 -26.26 15.73 8.45
CA ALA A 96 -26.50 14.39 8.97
C ALA A 96 -26.74 13.32 7.87
N TRP A 97 -27.45 13.66 6.79
CA TRP A 97 -27.72 12.68 5.73
C TRP A 97 -26.43 12.28 4.98
N ILE A 98 -25.47 13.19 4.80
CA ILE A 98 -24.19 12.89 4.13
C ILE A 98 -23.41 11.85 4.93
N ALA A 99 -23.34 12.02 6.26
CA ALA A 99 -22.67 11.07 7.15
C ALA A 99 -23.34 9.68 7.12
N THR A 100 -24.67 9.62 7.03
CA THR A 100 -25.41 8.36 6.90
C THR A 100 -25.11 7.67 5.57
N TYR A 101 -25.20 8.39 4.45
CA TYR A 101 -24.97 7.80 3.13
C TYR A 101 -23.51 7.42 2.88
N GLN A 102 -22.55 8.08 3.52
CA GLN A 102 -21.14 7.68 3.46
C GLN A 102 -20.92 6.26 4.00
N LYS A 103 -21.63 5.86 5.05
CA LYS A 103 -21.55 4.47 5.57
C LYS A 103 -22.26 3.47 4.65
N THR A 104 -23.34 3.89 3.99
CA THR A 104 -24.15 3.01 3.13
C THR A 104 -23.51 2.78 1.75
N PHE A 105 -22.90 3.82 1.18
CA PHE A 105 -22.16 3.74 -0.09
C PHE A 105 -20.69 3.40 0.16
N ASP A 106 -20.47 2.31 0.90
CA ASP A 106 -19.13 1.79 1.10
C ASP A 106 -18.59 1.13 -0.18
N ILE A 107 -17.29 0.85 -0.20
CA ILE A 107 -16.64 0.27 -1.38
C ILE A 107 -17.20 -1.11 -1.73
N GLY A 108 -17.68 -1.87 -0.74
CA GLY A 108 -18.31 -3.17 -0.93
C GLY A 108 -19.63 -3.07 -1.66
N PHE A 109 -20.55 -2.23 -1.19
CA PHE A 109 -21.85 -2.00 -1.82
C PHE A 109 -21.72 -1.51 -3.26
N VAL A 110 -20.86 -0.51 -3.50
CA VAL A 110 -20.60 0.00 -4.85
C VAL A 110 -20.05 -1.09 -5.76
N SER A 111 -19.13 -1.91 -5.26
CA SER A 111 -18.55 -3.01 -6.05
C SER A 111 -19.61 -4.04 -6.46
N ILE A 112 -20.51 -4.44 -5.54
CA ILE A 112 -21.59 -5.40 -5.82
C ILE A 112 -22.57 -4.82 -6.86
N LEU A 113 -22.98 -3.56 -6.70
CA LEU A 113 -23.86 -2.90 -7.66
C LEU A 113 -23.25 -2.87 -9.07
N MET A 114 -21.96 -2.52 -9.17
CA MET A 114 -21.27 -2.45 -10.45
C MET A 114 -21.09 -3.82 -11.09
N VAL A 115 -20.84 -4.87 -10.30
CA VAL A 115 -20.83 -6.26 -10.79
C VAL A 115 -22.21 -6.67 -11.32
N CYS A 116 -23.29 -6.37 -10.60
CA CYS A 116 -24.66 -6.64 -11.06
C CYS A 116 -24.97 -5.93 -12.39
N LEU A 117 -24.57 -4.66 -12.53
CA LEU A 117 -24.73 -3.90 -13.77
C LEU A 117 -23.88 -4.50 -14.91
N ALA A 118 -22.63 -4.87 -14.64
CA ALA A 118 -21.75 -5.48 -15.63
C ALA A 118 -22.27 -6.83 -16.14
N LEU A 119 -22.84 -7.66 -15.24
CA LEU A 119 -23.48 -8.91 -15.59
C LEU A 119 -24.74 -8.70 -16.45
N ARG A 120 -25.58 -7.72 -16.08
CA ARG A 120 -26.77 -7.36 -16.88
C ARG A 120 -26.41 -6.91 -18.31
N LEU A 121 -25.31 -6.16 -18.44
CA LEU A 121 -24.80 -5.68 -19.72
C LEU A 121 -23.98 -6.72 -20.50
N LYS A 122 -23.77 -7.92 -19.93
CA LYS A 122 -22.99 -9.02 -20.52
C LYS A 122 -21.59 -8.58 -20.98
N LEU A 123 -20.91 -7.76 -20.17
CA LEU A 123 -19.63 -7.14 -20.53
C LEU A 123 -18.43 -8.12 -20.56
N GLY A 124 -18.63 -9.39 -20.23
CA GLY A 124 -17.62 -10.43 -20.39
C GLY A 124 -18.15 -11.81 -20.01
N LYS A 125 -17.35 -12.85 -20.30
CA LYS A 125 -17.66 -14.23 -19.91
C LYS A 125 -17.38 -14.40 -18.42
N GLN A 126 -18.38 -14.83 -17.66
CA GLN A 126 -18.33 -14.94 -16.20
C GLN A 126 -17.17 -15.83 -15.71
N GLU A 127 -16.97 -16.98 -16.34
CA GLU A 127 -15.87 -17.92 -15.99
C GLU A 127 -14.49 -17.28 -16.16
N ALA A 128 -14.28 -16.56 -17.28
CA ALA A 128 -13.02 -15.87 -17.55
C ALA A 128 -12.77 -14.69 -16.59
N ILE A 129 -13.84 -14.08 -16.06
CA ILE A 129 -13.75 -13.01 -15.05
C ILE A 129 -13.42 -13.62 -13.67
N LEU A 130 -14.13 -14.69 -13.28
CA LEU A 130 -13.91 -15.40 -12.01
C LEU A 130 -12.49 -15.97 -11.90
N ALA A 131 -11.94 -16.46 -13.01
CA ALA A 131 -10.56 -16.94 -13.08
C ALA A 131 -9.52 -15.83 -12.86
N LYS A 132 -9.88 -14.56 -13.07
CA LYS A 132 -9.02 -13.39 -12.85
C LYS A 132 -9.16 -12.79 -11.46
N VAL A 133 -10.09 -13.28 -10.63
CA VAL A 133 -10.21 -12.83 -9.24
C VAL A 133 -8.98 -13.30 -8.47
N PRO A 134 -8.29 -12.42 -7.71
CA PRO A 134 -7.09 -12.78 -6.97
C PRO A 134 -7.45 -13.53 -5.68
N TRP A 135 -7.93 -14.77 -5.79
CA TRP A 135 -8.39 -15.61 -4.67
C TRP A 135 -7.32 -15.80 -3.60
N ALA A 136 -6.06 -16.02 -4.00
CA ALA A 136 -4.93 -16.14 -3.08
C ALA A 136 -4.77 -14.90 -2.18
N THR A 137 -4.94 -13.69 -2.75
CA THR A 137 -4.88 -12.43 -1.99
C THR A 137 -6.02 -12.31 -1.00
N ILE A 138 -7.24 -12.71 -1.38
CA ILE A 138 -8.41 -12.68 -0.48
C ILE A 138 -8.20 -13.66 0.68
N ILE A 139 -7.78 -14.89 0.39
CA ILE A 139 -7.51 -15.92 1.41
C ILE A 139 -6.39 -15.46 2.36
N MET A 140 -5.31 -14.87 1.83
CA MET A 140 -4.21 -14.34 2.63
C MET A 140 -4.66 -13.21 3.57
N LEU A 141 -5.47 -12.27 3.07
CA LEU A 141 -6.06 -11.20 3.87
C LEU A 141 -6.88 -11.74 5.05
N CYS A 142 -7.75 -12.71 4.78
CA CYS A 142 -8.57 -13.34 5.82
C CYS A 142 -7.73 -14.17 6.80
N GLY A 143 -6.76 -14.95 6.30
CA GLY A 143 -5.87 -15.76 7.12
C GLY A 143 -5.01 -14.89 8.04
N MET A 144 -4.49 -13.77 7.52
CA MET A 144 -3.71 -12.85 8.33
C MET A 144 -4.54 -12.18 9.41
N SER A 145 -5.73 -11.65 9.07
CA SER A 145 -6.57 -11.00 10.08
C SER A 145 -6.96 -11.98 11.19
N LEU A 146 -7.21 -13.25 10.86
CA LEU A 146 -7.43 -14.32 11.83
C LEU A 146 -6.20 -14.58 12.71
N LEU A 147 -5.02 -14.79 12.10
CA LEU A 147 -3.77 -15.02 12.84
C LEU A 147 -3.43 -13.83 13.75
N MET A 148 -3.67 -12.61 13.29
CA MET A 148 -3.41 -11.43 14.09
C MET A 148 -4.38 -11.31 15.27
N SER A 149 -5.67 -11.61 15.05
CA SER A 149 -6.65 -11.67 16.13
C SER A 149 -6.27 -12.69 17.19
N LEU A 150 -5.74 -13.85 16.76
CA LEU A 150 -5.23 -14.89 17.67
C LEU A 150 -3.95 -14.44 18.39
N ALA A 151 -3.03 -13.78 17.71
CA ALA A 151 -1.79 -13.27 18.29
C ALA A 151 -2.05 -12.19 19.35
N VAL A 152 -3.04 -11.30 19.12
CA VAL A 152 -3.49 -10.32 20.09
C VAL A 152 -4.13 -11.03 21.30
N LYS A 153 -5.06 -11.97 21.05
CA LYS A 153 -5.77 -12.69 22.11
C LYS A 153 -4.85 -13.57 22.98
N SER A 154 -3.80 -14.14 22.39
CA SER A 154 -2.81 -14.97 23.09
C SER A 154 -1.77 -14.17 23.86
N GLY A 155 -1.72 -12.84 23.72
CA GLY A 155 -0.65 -12.02 24.30
C GLY A 155 0.70 -12.16 23.58
N LEU A 156 0.76 -12.80 22.42
CA LEU A 156 1.99 -12.91 21.64
C LEU A 156 2.49 -11.52 21.20
N VAL A 157 1.56 -10.65 20.78
CA VAL A 157 1.88 -9.29 20.34
C VAL A 157 2.49 -8.47 21.48
N THR A 158 2.01 -8.65 22.71
CA THR A 158 2.55 -7.94 23.87
C THR A 158 3.94 -8.43 24.26
N LEU A 159 4.18 -9.74 24.16
CA LEU A 159 5.51 -10.32 24.37
C LEU A 159 6.50 -9.78 23.34
N ILE A 160 6.14 -9.77 22.05
CA ILE A 160 7.01 -9.24 20.99
C ILE A 160 7.28 -7.75 21.17
N GLY A 161 6.25 -6.96 21.49
CA GLY A 161 6.40 -5.53 21.76
C GLY A 161 7.36 -5.26 22.92
N HIS A 162 7.27 -6.03 24.01
CA HIS A 162 8.18 -5.92 25.15
C HIS A 162 9.60 -6.36 24.80
N LEU A 163 9.75 -7.44 24.04
CA LEU A 163 11.07 -7.90 23.57
C LEU A 163 11.74 -6.83 22.71
N MET A 164 11.00 -6.19 21.80
CA MET A 164 11.55 -5.13 20.94
C MET A 164 12.00 -3.91 21.74
N THR A 165 11.22 -3.45 22.72
CA THR A 165 11.57 -2.27 23.53
C THR A 165 12.69 -2.52 24.53
N THR A 166 12.90 -3.76 24.96
CA THR A 166 14.00 -4.13 25.85
C THR A 166 15.31 -4.42 25.12
N THR A 167 15.24 -4.90 23.87
CA THR A 167 16.43 -5.28 23.08
C THR A 167 16.92 -4.18 22.15
N ILE A 168 16.03 -3.36 21.62
CA ILE A 168 16.35 -2.33 20.62
C ILE A 168 16.22 -0.95 21.26
N PRO A 169 17.29 -0.13 21.27
CA PRO A 169 17.18 1.25 21.75
C PRO A 169 16.15 2.03 20.95
N HIS A 170 15.38 2.90 21.62
CA HIS A 170 14.26 3.63 21.00
C HIS A 170 14.64 4.35 19.69
N PHE A 171 15.86 4.88 19.64
CA PHE A 171 16.41 5.56 18.47
C PHE A 171 16.50 4.68 17.20
N TRP A 172 16.77 3.38 17.34
CA TRP A 172 16.92 2.44 16.22
C TRP A 172 15.61 1.77 15.81
N LEU A 173 14.57 1.91 16.62
CA LEU A 173 13.30 1.21 16.44
C LEU A 173 12.64 1.51 15.08
N PRO A 174 12.58 2.75 14.57
CA PRO A 174 11.98 3.02 13.25
C PRO A 174 12.74 2.36 12.10
N LEU A 175 14.08 2.31 12.16
CA LEU A 175 14.88 1.61 11.15
C LEU A 175 14.59 0.11 11.15
N PHE A 176 14.46 -0.49 12.34
CA PHE A 176 14.13 -1.90 12.47
C PHE A 176 12.76 -2.24 11.85
N PHE A 177 11.75 -1.43 12.16
CA PHE A 177 10.42 -1.56 11.54
C PHE A 177 10.47 -1.36 10.02
N CYS A 178 11.27 -0.42 9.53
CA CYS A 178 11.48 -0.21 8.09
C CYS A 178 12.09 -1.47 7.40
N VAL A 179 13.11 -2.09 8.00
CA VAL A 179 13.71 -3.33 7.46
C VAL A 179 12.70 -4.47 7.46
N ILE A 180 12.03 -4.75 8.59
CA ILE A 180 11.06 -5.85 8.69
C ILE A 180 9.92 -5.64 7.69
N ALA A 181 9.38 -4.43 7.62
CA ALA A 181 8.33 -4.08 6.68
C ALA A 181 8.77 -4.28 5.23
N GLY A 182 9.99 -3.86 4.89
CA GLY A 182 10.58 -4.07 3.57
C GLY A 182 10.69 -5.54 3.21
N VAL A 183 11.21 -6.37 4.13
CA VAL A 183 11.35 -7.82 3.94
C VAL A 183 9.98 -8.49 3.78
N MET A 184 9.01 -8.17 4.62
CA MET A 184 7.65 -8.71 4.52
C MET A 184 6.99 -8.30 3.19
N SER A 185 7.19 -7.05 2.75
CA SER A 185 6.60 -6.51 1.52
C SER A 185 7.27 -7.05 0.24
N LEU A 186 8.42 -7.74 0.34
CA LEU A 186 9.02 -8.41 -0.83
C LEU A 186 8.07 -9.40 -1.49
N PHE A 187 7.23 -10.06 -0.69
CA PHE A 187 6.34 -11.14 -1.10
C PHE A 187 4.87 -10.83 -0.84
N SER A 188 4.55 -9.64 -0.34
CA SER A 188 3.21 -9.30 0.11
C SER A 188 2.85 -7.84 -0.19
N SER A 189 1.62 -7.45 0.12
CA SER A 189 1.18 -6.06 -0.01
C SER A 189 1.20 -5.34 1.34
N THR A 190 1.60 -4.07 1.31
CA THR A 190 1.69 -3.18 2.47
C THR A 190 0.39 -3.14 3.26
N LEU A 191 -0.74 -2.99 2.57
CA LEU A 191 -2.05 -2.83 3.18
C LEU A 191 -2.63 -4.14 3.68
N SER A 192 -2.36 -5.24 2.97
CA SER A 192 -2.97 -6.53 3.27
C SER A 192 -2.22 -7.33 4.31
N VAL A 193 -0.90 -7.12 4.40
CA VAL A 193 -0.03 -7.97 5.20
C VAL A 193 0.77 -7.16 6.21
N VAL A 194 1.57 -6.24 5.72
CA VAL A 194 2.55 -5.56 6.56
C VAL A 194 1.90 -4.70 7.64
N ALA A 195 0.91 -3.88 7.27
CA ALA A 195 0.23 -3.00 8.22
C ALA A 195 -0.61 -3.78 9.25
N PRO A 196 -1.44 -4.77 8.88
CA PRO A 196 -2.16 -5.60 9.85
C PRO A 196 -1.25 -6.34 10.83
N ALA A 197 -0.06 -6.77 10.40
CA ALA A 197 0.87 -7.48 11.26
C ALA A 197 1.68 -6.56 12.19
N LEU A 198 2.21 -5.45 11.67
CA LEU A 198 3.16 -4.61 12.41
C LEU A 198 2.48 -3.48 13.20
N PHE A 199 1.36 -2.93 12.73
CA PHE A 199 0.75 -1.79 13.40
C PHE A 199 0.21 -2.13 14.81
N PRO A 200 -0.38 -3.30 15.07
CA PRO A 200 -0.79 -3.62 16.44
C PRO A 200 0.41 -3.81 17.38
N ILE A 201 1.57 -4.23 16.87
CA ILE A 201 2.81 -4.28 17.67
C ILE A 201 3.23 -2.85 18.03
N ILE A 202 3.23 -1.93 17.06
CA ILE A 202 3.49 -0.50 17.30
C ILE A 202 2.49 0.06 18.33
N ALA A 203 1.23 -0.38 18.30
CA ALA A 203 0.22 0.03 19.26
C ALA A 203 0.53 -0.36 20.69
N ILE A 204 0.97 -1.59 20.93
CA ILE A 204 1.41 -2.00 22.25
C ILE A 204 2.68 -1.27 22.68
N ILE A 205 3.64 -1.09 21.77
CA ILE A 205 4.88 -0.38 22.06
C ILE A 205 4.59 1.06 22.52
N SER A 206 3.70 1.77 21.82
CA SER A 206 3.30 3.13 22.16
C SER A 206 2.54 3.20 23.48
N ALA A 207 1.64 2.24 23.74
CA ALA A 207 0.92 2.17 25.02
C ALA A 207 1.87 1.93 26.22
N GLN A 208 2.95 1.17 26.02
CA GLN A 208 3.95 0.90 27.05
C GLN A 208 4.97 2.04 27.21
N ASN A 209 5.25 2.79 26.13
CA ASN A 209 6.27 3.84 26.10
C ASN A 209 5.73 5.08 25.39
N PRO A 210 5.03 5.98 26.10
CA PRO A 210 4.40 7.17 25.51
C PRO A 210 5.38 8.16 24.85
N GLN A 211 6.67 8.05 25.16
CA GLN A 211 7.74 8.87 24.57
C GLN A 211 8.12 8.44 23.16
N ILE A 212 7.69 7.26 22.70
CA ILE A 212 8.00 6.76 21.36
C ILE A 212 7.01 7.35 20.37
N ASP A 213 7.52 8.05 19.37
CA ASP A 213 6.69 8.63 18.31
C ASP A 213 6.10 7.53 17.40
N ILE A 214 4.80 7.31 17.60
CA ILE A 214 3.94 6.45 16.80
C ILE A 214 3.88 6.87 15.32
N HIS A 215 3.91 8.18 15.02
CA HIS A 215 3.88 8.68 13.65
C HIS A 215 5.16 8.25 12.93
N LEU A 216 6.32 8.37 13.59
CA LEU A 216 7.59 7.94 13.05
C LEU A 216 7.64 6.42 12.81
N LEU A 217 7.18 5.60 13.76
CA LEU A 217 7.18 4.13 13.60
C LEU A 217 6.25 3.65 12.47
N THR A 218 5.02 4.16 12.44
CA THR A 218 4.05 3.78 11.39
C THR A 218 4.51 4.27 10.02
N THR A 219 5.08 5.48 9.94
CA THR A 219 5.64 6.03 8.71
C THR A 219 6.85 5.24 8.23
N ALA A 220 7.80 4.92 9.11
CA ALA A 220 8.97 4.11 8.78
C ALA A 220 8.59 2.71 8.27
N THR A 221 7.57 2.10 8.90
CA THR A 221 6.98 0.83 8.45
C THR A 221 6.45 0.95 7.03
N VAL A 222 5.69 2.01 6.71
CA VAL A 222 5.15 2.22 5.36
C VAL A 222 6.26 2.50 4.36
N ILE A 223 7.26 3.32 4.70
CA ILE A 223 8.42 3.59 3.83
C ILE A 223 9.14 2.28 3.48
N GLY A 224 9.44 1.45 4.48
CA GLY A 224 10.07 0.16 4.28
C GLY A 224 9.27 -0.74 3.34
N ALA A 225 7.96 -0.85 3.58
CA ALA A 225 7.07 -1.65 2.73
C ALA A 225 6.99 -1.12 1.30
N LEU A 226 6.90 0.21 1.11
CA LEU A 226 6.85 0.84 -0.21
C LEU A 226 8.18 0.70 -0.96
N SER A 227 9.31 0.66 -0.23
CA SER A 227 10.64 0.54 -0.80
C SER A 227 10.77 -0.73 -1.65
N THR A 228 10.20 -1.85 -1.21
CA THR A 228 10.38 -3.15 -1.88
C THR A 228 9.28 -3.47 -2.90
N ASN A 229 8.37 -2.54 -3.21
CA ASN A 229 7.29 -2.73 -4.19
C ASN A 229 7.77 -2.97 -5.63
N ILE A 230 9.04 -2.68 -5.94
CA ILE A 230 9.65 -3.00 -7.24
C ILE A 230 9.96 -4.50 -7.40
N SER A 231 9.84 -5.28 -6.33
CA SER A 231 10.00 -6.74 -6.32
C SER A 231 9.09 -7.40 -7.38
N PRO A 232 9.59 -8.40 -8.14
CA PRO A 232 8.78 -9.13 -9.13
C PRO A 232 7.56 -9.83 -8.52
N PHE A 233 7.57 -10.06 -7.22
CA PHE A 233 6.47 -10.70 -6.49
C PHE A 233 5.41 -9.70 -6.00
N SER A 234 5.70 -8.39 -6.07
CA SER A 234 4.72 -7.34 -5.75
C SER A 234 3.84 -7.02 -6.95
N SER A 235 2.66 -6.43 -6.70
CA SER A 235 1.73 -5.99 -7.75
C SER A 235 2.39 -5.02 -8.74
N ALA A 236 3.23 -4.09 -8.27
CA ALA A 236 3.90 -3.14 -9.16
C ALA A 236 5.04 -3.80 -9.96
N GLY A 237 5.89 -4.60 -9.31
CA GLY A 237 6.98 -5.27 -10.01
C GLY A 237 6.53 -6.37 -10.97
N SER A 238 5.40 -7.04 -10.71
CA SER A 238 4.80 -8.00 -11.65
C SER A 238 4.23 -7.33 -12.90
N LEU A 239 3.72 -6.09 -12.82
CA LEU A 239 3.32 -5.32 -14.00
C LEU A 239 4.50 -5.02 -14.93
N ILE A 240 5.69 -4.77 -14.36
CA ILE A 240 6.92 -4.62 -15.15
C ILE A 240 7.23 -5.92 -15.89
N GLN A 241 7.10 -7.07 -15.22
CA GLN A 241 7.30 -8.38 -15.86
C GLN A 241 6.28 -8.66 -16.96
N LEU A 242 5.02 -8.30 -16.75
CA LEU A 242 3.93 -8.49 -17.73
C LEU A 242 4.08 -7.58 -18.95
N SER A 243 4.72 -6.42 -18.79
CA SER A 243 4.94 -5.45 -19.87
C SER A 243 6.05 -5.85 -20.84
N LEU A 244 6.88 -6.83 -20.48
CA LEU A 244 7.96 -7.32 -21.33
C LEU A 244 7.45 -8.46 -22.23
N PRO A 245 7.64 -8.39 -23.56
CA PRO A 245 7.11 -9.39 -24.48
C PRO A 245 7.90 -10.70 -24.44
N ASN A 246 9.22 -10.62 -24.24
CA ASN A 246 10.14 -11.74 -24.38
C ASN A 246 10.44 -12.42 -23.05
N ILE A 247 10.48 -13.75 -23.03
CA ILE A 247 10.78 -14.55 -21.83
C ILE A 247 12.19 -14.26 -21.29
N GLU A 248 13.16 -14.07 -22.18
CA GLU A 248 14.54 -13.73 -21.78
C GLU A 248 14.63 -12.36 -21.11
N GLU A 249 13.94 -11.35 -21.66
CA GLU A 249 13.87 -10.01 -21.08
C GLU A 249 13.19 -10.02 -19.70
N ARG A 250 12.13 -10.81 -19.53
CA ARG A 250 11.50 -11.06 -18.22
C ARG A 250 12.49 -11.65 -17.23
N GLY A 251 13.24 -12.69 -17.63
CA GLY A 251 14.27 -13.30 -16.79
C GLY A 251 15.35 -12.32 -16.35
N LEU A 252 15.79 -11.44 -17.26
CA LEU A 252 16.79 -10.41 -16.97
C LEU A 252 16.22 -9.29 -16.08
N ALA A 253 14.99 -8.86 -16.33
CA ALA A 253 14.29 -7.90 -15.49
C ALA A 253 14.04 -8.45 -14.08
N PHE A 254 13.68 -9.72 -13.96
CA PHE A 254 13.48 -10.40 -12.68
C PHE A 254 14.77 -10.36 -11.83
N LYS A 255 15.90 -10.76 -12.44
CA LYS A 255 17.21 -10.69 -11.79
C LYS A 255 17.57 -9.26 -11.37
N LYS A 256 17.34 -8.27 -12.24
CA LYS A 256 17.59 -6.85 -11.93
C LYS A 256 16.70 -6.34 -10.79
N GLN A 257 15.42 -6.70 -10.75
CA GLN A 257 14.51 -6.27 -9.69
C GLN A 257 14.95 -6.81 -8.33
N ILE A 258 15.34 -8.09 -8.24
CA ILE A 258 15.76 -8.72 -6.98
C ILE A 258 17.16 -8.28 -6.54
N ILE A 259 18.15 -8.31 -7.45
CA ILE A 259 19.57 -8.11 -7.08
C ILE A 259 19.91 -6.62 -6.97
N LEU A 260 19.26 -5.77 -7.76
CA LEU A 260 19.59 -4.34 -7.83
C LEU A 260 18.45 -3.46 -7.34
N GLY A 261 17.23 -3.66 -7.87
CA GLY A 261 16.08 -2.80 -7.59
C GLY A 261 15.74 -2.76 -6.11
N VAL A 262 15.46 -3.93 -5.52
CA VAL A 262 15.07 -4.10 -4.12
C VAL A 262 16.13 -3.58 -3.14
N PRO A 263 17.42 -3.96 -3.22
CA PRO A 263 18.41 -3.47 -2.28
C PRO A 263 18.63 -1.96 -2.35
N ILE A 264 18.64 -1.37 -3.56
CA ILE A 264 18.79 0.08 -3.73
C ILE A 264 17.59 0.82 -3.13
N SER A 265 16.38 0.41 -3.49
CA SER A 265 15.17 1.09 -3.02
C SER A 265 14.99 0.95 -1.51
N LEU A 266 15.30 -0.22 -0.93
CA LEU A 266 15.30 -0.42 0.53
C LEU A 266 16.36 0.44 1.20
N SER A 267 17.55 0.56 0.64
CA SER A 267 18.60 1.45 1.17
C SER A 267 18.17 2.91 1.18
N LEU A 268 17.49 3.37 0.12
CA LEU A 268 16.89 4.71 0.07
C LEU A 268 15.77 4.88 1.11
N GLY A 269 14.97 3.83 1.34
CA GLY A 269 13.96 3.82 2.41
C GLY A 269 14.57 3.95 3.80
N LEU A 270 15.67 3.23 4.06
CA LEU A 270 16.41 3.33 5.32
C LEU A 270 17.04 4.71 5.49
N LEU A 271 17.64 5.27 4.44
CA LEU A 271 18.19 6.62 4.47
C LEU A 271 17.11 7.67 4.74
N THR A 272 15.94 7.53 4.10
CA THR A 272 14.79 8.42 4.35
C THR A 272 14.33 8.30 5.80
N THR A 273 14.22 7.09 6.31
CA THR A 273 13.84 6.81 7.71
C THR A 273 14.85 7.40 8.67
N TRP A 274 16.15 7.30 8.37
CA TRP A 274 17.21 7.88 9.17
C TRP A 274 17.13 9.41 9.23
N ILE A 275 16.87 10.07 8.09
CA ILE A 275 16.66 11.52 8.05
C ILE A 275 15.45 11.92 8.92
N LEU A 276 14.35 11.15 8.86
CA LEU A 276 13.18 11.41 9.69
C LEU A 276 13.48 11.24 11.19
N ILE A 277 14.28 10.24 11.58
CA ILE A 277 14.74 10.08 12.97
C ILE A 277 15.51 11.33 13.42
N LEU A 278 16.45 11.81 12.60
CA LEU A 278 17.24 13.01 12.94
C LEU A 278 16.37 14.26 13.05
N LEU A 279 15.42 14.45 12.13
CA LEU A 279 14.48 15.57 12.18
C LEU A 279 13.61 15.53 13.44
N ALA A 280 13.12 14.35 13.83
CA ALA A 280 12.33 14.17 15.05
C ALA A 280 13.16 14.38 16.34
N SER A 281 14.48 14.14 16.30
CA SER A 281 15.37 14.41 17.45
C SER A 281 15.71 15.89 17.66
N LEU A 282 15.43 16.74 16.65
CA LEU A 282 15.70 18.18 16.68
C LEU A 282 14.48 19.01 17.09
N SER A 283 13.29 18.40 17.15
CA SER A 283 12.01 19.00 17.55
C SER A 283 11.68 18.72 19.01
#